data_AF-A0A162TCV8-F1
#
_entry.id   AF-A0A162TCV8-F1
#
_cell.length_a   1.000
_cell.length_b   1.000
_cell.length_c   1.000
_cell.angle_alpha   90.00
_cell.angle_beta   90.00
_cell.angle_gamma   90.00
#
_symmetry.space_group_name_H-M   'P 1'
#
loop_
_entity.id
_entity.type
_entity.pdbx_description
1 polymer ?
#
loop_
_entity_poly.entity_id
_entity_poly.type
_entity_poly.pdbx_seq_one_letter_code
_entity_poly.pdbx_strand_id
1 'polypeptide(L)'
;MELSCPSTFSNQMFFQDHDRDTAIVAPIMKKLVDGVLQNAVDDVPDGSDPDDDSPFERTLCAAWDTCSVLDYARVMATAQSHRLLLKIVTVTKRPRTRELAMGALANLACHWDAGIGPMMLDDMDVLKLCRSVLWHENDARVLLETSRLLNTFLSCSIDTSHQTIVEHDHLTEFLTPVSMAPSVFHQYTSIICNTLFSELLLTSLELMTRIVVYTNAITHSLARRRQRMLEGEAEEEEQEVFFDKADTLALVKWGAERLEEEGHGVGIGMGFNRGIAKNVMHLLWALMAYNMVSTAECGSEMTNCLGQSMSRIVSYIQEDEYESRNEDEDIQSLAHALNTKLSMAS
;
A
#
# COMPACT_ATOMS: atom_id res chain seq x y z
N MET A 1 -47.34 -38.35 7.50
CA MET A 1 -46.43 -37.54 8.35
C MET A 1 -45.15 -37.43 7.55
N GLU A 2 -45.16 -36.51 6.59
CA GLU A 2 -44.04 -36.27 5.66
C GLU A 2 -43.06 -35.32 6.32
N LEU A 3 -41.78 -35.72 6.32
CA LEU A 3 -40.65 -34.91 6.74
C LEU A 3 -40.18 -34.08 5.54
N SER A 4 -40.40 -32.77 5.61
CA SER A 4 -39.98 -31.80 4.59
C SER A 4 -38.48 -31.48 4.72
N CYS A 5 -37.77 -31.52 3.59
CA CYS A 5 -36.35 -31.17 3.46
C CYS A 5 -36.07 -29.67 3.76
N PRO A 6 -34.93 -29.30 4.40
CA PRO A 6 -34.57 -27.91 4.67
C PRO A 6 -33.90 -27.15 3.51
N SER A 7 -33.66 -27.77 2.36
CA SER A 7 -32.77 -27.24 1.31
C SER A 7 -33.36 -26.11 0.44
N THR A 8 -34.66 -25.81 0.57
CA THR A 8 -35.34 -24.83 -0.30
C THR A 8 -35.35 -23.41 0.27
N PHE A 9 -35.18 -23.25 1.59
CA PHE A 9 -35.24 -21.94 2.26
C PHE A 9 -33.96 -21.11 2.07
N SER A 10 -32.78 -21.75 2.10
CA SER A 10 -31.50 -21.05 1.93
C SER A 10 -31.30 -20.49 0.52
N ASN A 11 -31.80 -21.18 -0.52
CA ASN A 11 -31.68 -20.70 -1.90
C ASN A 11 -32.60 -19.49 -2.17
N GLN A 12 -33.83 -19.48 -1.67
CA GLN A 12 -34.75 -18.35 -1.89
C GLN A 12 -34.28 -17.05 -1.21
N MET A 13 -33.65 -17.16 -0.04
CA MET A 13 -33.09 -16.01 0.68
C MET A 13 -31.86 -15.45 -0.05
N PHE A 14 -30.97 -16.33 -0.55
CA PHE A 14 -29.82 -15.93 -1.37
C PHE A 14 -30.21 -15.22 -2.69
N PHE A 15 -31.27 -15.68 -3.36
CA PHE A 15 -31.75 -15.02 -4.59
C PHE A 15 -32.41 -13.65 -4.31
N GLN A 16 -33.09 -13.49 -3.18
CA GLN A 16 -33.70 -12.20 -2.80
C GLN A 16 -32.66 -11.15 -2.40
N ASP A 17 -31.59 -11.55 -1.73
CA ASP A 17 -30.52 -10.63 -1.34
C ASP A 17 -29.72 -10.17 -2.56
N HIS A 18 -29.44 -11.05 -3.53
CA HIS A 18 -28.74 -10.68 -4.76
C HIS A 18 -29.51 -9.66 -5.62
N ASP A 19 -30.84 -9.81 -5.73
CA ASP A 19 -31.70 -8.86 -6.44
C ASP A 19 -31.74 -7.48 -5.74
N ARG A 20 -31.68 -7.46 -4.41
CA ARG A 20 -31.64 -6.23 -3.62
C ARG A 20 -30.31 -5.50 -3.77
N ASP A 21 -29.20 -6.21 -3.70
CA ASP A 21 -27.85 -5.64 -3.84
C ASP A 21 -27.65 -5.07 -5.25
N THR A 22 -28.15 -5.79 -6.26
CA THR A 22 -28.17 -5.32 -7.64
C THR A 22 -28.99 -4.04 -7.80
N ALA A 23 -30.13 -3.92 -7.11
CA ALA A 23 -30.96 -2.72 -7.15
C ALA A 23 -30.26 -1.48 -6.58
N ILE A 24 -29.30 -1.65 -5.66
CA ILE A 24 -28.49 -0.55 -5.08
C ILE A 24 -27.32 -0.20 -6.01
N VAL A 25 -26.61 -1.20 -6.52
CA VAL A 25 -25.39 -1.02 -7.32
C VAL A 25 -25.68 -0.55 -8.74
N ALA A 26 -26.72 -1.11 -9.39
CA ALA A 26 -26.98 -0.85 -10.81
C ALA A 26 -27.21 0.65 -11.15
N PRO A 27 -27.95 1.44 -10.36
CA PRO A 27 -28.09 2.88 -10.61
C PRO A 27 -26.76 3.66 -10.54
N ILE A 28 -25.87 3.27 -9.61
CA ILE A 28 -24.55 3.90 -9.46
C ILE A 28 -23.70 3.59 -10.70
N MET A 29 -23.60 2.30 -11.05
CA MET A 29 -22.84 1.86 -12.22
C MET A 29 -23.35 2.49 -13.51
N LYS A 30 -24.67 2.56 -13.69
CA LYS A 30 -25.27 3.22 -14.85
C LYS A 30 -24.85 4.67 -14.96
N LYS A 31 -24.92 5.44 -13.86
CA LYS A 31 -24.50 6.86 -13.85
C LYS A 31 -23.01 7.03 -14.17
N LEU A 32 -22.15 6.15 -13.65
CA LEU A 32 -20.71 6.19 -13.96
C LEU A 32 -20.46 5.91 -15.44
N VAL A 33 -21.10 4.87 -16.00
CA VAL A 33 -20.99 4.54 -17.43
C VAL A 33 -21.51 5.68 -18.29
N ASP A 34 -22.70 6.22 -17.98
CA ASP A 34 -23.30 7.32 -18.72
C ASP A 34 -22.38 8.56 -18.69
N GLY A 35 -21.78 8.89 -17.54
CA GLY A 35 -20.83 10.01 -17.42
C GLY A 35 -19.56 9.80 -18.25
N VAL A 36 -19.01 8.59 -18.28
CA VAL A 36 -17.85 8.27 -19.13
C VAL A 36 -18.21 8.35 -20.62
N LEU A 37 -19.35 7.77 -21.03
CA LEU A 37 -19.80 7.77 -22.43
C LEU A 37 -20.12 9.18 -22.94
N GLN A 38 -20.62 10.06 -22.07
CA GLN A 38 -20.94 11.45 -22.40
C GLN A 38 -19.73 12.38 -22.29
N ASN A 39 -18.55 11.87 -21.90
CA ASN A 39 -17.36 12.65 -21.56
C ASN A 39 -17.63 13.71 -20.46
N ALA A 40 -18.56 13.44 -19.55
CA ALA A 40 -18.99 14.32 -18.47
C ALA A 40 -18.26 14.05 -17.14
N VAL A 41 -17.12 13.34 -17.19
CA VAL A 41 -16.35 12.94 -16.00
C VAL A 41 -15.84 14.15 -15.22
N ASP A 42 -15.41 15.19 -15.93
CA ASP A 42 -14.89 16.43 -15.35
C ASP A 42 -15.91 17.59 -15.42
N ASP A 43 -17.17 17.32 -15.76
CA ASP A 43 -18.19 18.36 -15.90
C ASP A 43 -18.60 18.90 -14.52
N VAL A 44 -18.32 20.19 -14.33
CA VAL A 44 -18.68 20.94 -13.13
C VAL A 44 -19.78 21.94 -13.51
N PRO A 45 -20.94 21.94 -12.83
CA PRO A 45 -22.01 22.89 -13.13
C PRO A 45 -21.54 24.35 -12.98
N ASP A 46 -21.97 25.22 -13.90
CA ASP A 46 -21.64 26.66 -13.83
C ASP A 46 -22.11 27.26 -12.49
N GLY A 47 -21.17 27.85 -11.75
CA GLY A 47 -21.43 28.53 -10.48
C GLY A 47 -21.38 27.63 -9.24
N SER A 48 -20.98 26.35 -9.35
CA SER A 48 -20.62 25.57 -8.16
C SER A 48 -19.28 26.02 -7.59
N ASP A 49 -19.12 25.88 -6.27
CA ASP A 49 -17.84 26.08 -5.62
C ASP A 49 -16.81 25.10 -6.23
N PRO A 50 -15.62 25.55 -6.67
CA PRO A 50 -14.57 24.65 -7.12
C PRO A 50 -14.16 23.58 -6.08
N ASP A 51 -14.45 23.82 -4.80
CA ASP A 51 -14.16 22.90 -3.70
C ASP A 51 -15.29 21.88 -3.46
N ASP A 52 -16.47 22.04 -4.08
CA ASP A 52 -17.58 21.10 -3.95
C ASP A 52 -17.43 19.88 -4.87
N ASP A 53 -17.83 18.71 -4.37
CA ASP A 53 -17.92 17.50 -5.19
C ASP A 53 -18.97 17.68 -6.31
N SER A 54 -18.56 17.48 -7.56
CA SER A 54 -19.43 17.47 -8.74
C SER A 54 -20.48 16.35 -8.67
N PRO A 55 -21.55 16.41 -9.50
CA PRO A 55 -22.50 15.30 -9.59
C PRO A 55 -21.86 13.94 -9.90
N PHE A 56 -20.79 13.93 -10.71
CA PHE A 56 -20.03 12.73 -11.04
C PHE A 56 -19.22 12.23 -9.83
N GLU A 57 -18.52 13.13 -9.13
CA GLU A 57 -17.77 12.80 -7.91
C GLU A 57 -18.68 12.27 -6.80
N ARG A 58 -19.86 12.86 -6.58
CA ARG A 58 -20.84 12.31 -5.62
C ARG A 58 -21.29 10.89 -5.97
N THR A 59 -21.35 10.56 -7.26
CA THR A 59 -21.63 9.18 -7.71
C THR A 59 -20.44 8.27 -7.44
N LEU A 60 -19.21 8.76 -7.63
CA LEU A 60 -18.00 8.02 -7.25
C LEU A 60 -17.87 7.84 -5.73
N CYS A 61 -18.26 8.80 -4.90
CA CYS A 61 -18.33 8.62 -3.44
C CYS A 61 -19.26 7.46 -3.08
N ALA A 62 -20.44 7.39 -3.69
CA ALA A 62 -21.34 6.25 -3.49
C ALA A 62 -20.74 4.92 -3.99
N ALA A 63 -19.98 4.96 -5.10
CA ALA A 63 -19.26 3.79 -5.59
C ALA A 63 -18.15 3.35 -4.61
N TRP A 64 -17.39 4.30 -4.06
CA TRP A 64 -16.37 4.06 -3.04
C TRP A 64 -16.98 3.36 -1.82
N ASP A 65 -18.07 3.90 -1.28
CA ASP A 65 -18.75 3.35 -0.12
C ASP A 65 -19.26 1.94 -0.39
N THR A 66 -19.91 1.73 -1.54
CA THR A 66 -20.42 0.39 -1.90
C THR A 66 -19.30 -0.62 -2.12
N CYS A 67 -18.14 -0.22 -2.65
CA CYS A 67 -16.98 -1.10 -2.79
C CYS A 67 -16.42 -1.58 -1.45
N SER A 68 -16.69 -0.89 -0.33
CA SER A 68 -16.26 -1.33 1.00
C SER A 68 -17.11 -2.49 1.57
N VAL A 69 -18.30 -2.71 1.02
CA VAL A 69 -19.25 -3.74 1.47
C VAL A 69 -19.17 -4.96 0.54
N LEU A 70 -18.89 -6.14 1.10
CA LEU A 70 -18.61 -7.36 0.35
C LEU A 70 -19.69 -7.71 -0.70
N ASP A 71 -20.97 -7.68 -0.32
CA ASP A 71 -22.04 -8.12 -1.22
C ASP A 71 -22.21 -7.18 -2.41
N TYR A 72 -22.09 -5.86 -2.20
CA TYR A 72 -22.07 -4.88 -3.27
C TYR A 72 -20.79 -4.98 -4.10
N ALA A 73 -19.63 -5.22 -3.48
CA ALA A 73 -18.37 -5.43 -4.17
C ALA A 73 -18.42 -6.64 -5.12
N ARG A 74 -19.11 -7.73 -4.75
CA ARG A 74 -19.34 -8.89 -5.64
C ARG A 74 -20.16 -8.52 -6.88
N VAL A 75 -21.22 -7.74 -6.70
CA VAL A 75 -22.03 -7.24 -7.83
C VAL A 75 -21.19 -6.33 -8.73
N MET A 76 -20.44 -5.41 -8.13
CA MET A 76 -19.52 -4.49 -8.83
C MET A 76 -18.45 -5.27 -9.63
N ALA A 77 -17.82 -6.27 -9.03
CA ALA A 77 -16.80 -7.10 -9.67
C ALA A 77 -17.37 -7.92 -10.84
N THR A 78 -18.58 -8.49 -10.68
CA THR A 78 -19.29 -9.20 -11.75
C THR A 78 -19.57 -8.28 -12.95
N ALA A 79 -19.82 -7.00 -12.70
CA ALA A 79 -19.99 -5.98 -13.72
C ALA A 79 -18.67 -5.40 -14.28
N GLN A 80 -17.51 -5.98 -13.91
CA GLN A 80 -16.18 -5.49 -14.27
C GLN A 80 -15.96 -4.00 -13.95
N SER A 81 -16.50 -3.53 -12.81
CA SER A 81 -16.41 -2.13 -12.41
C SER A 81 -14.98 -1.61 -12.31
N HIS A 82 -14.01 -2.47 -11.96
CA HIS A 82 -12.58 -2.11 -11.95
C HIS A 82 -12.13 -1.53 -13.29
N ARG A 83 -12.54 -2.10 -14.43
CA ARG A 83 -12.20 -1.56 -15.77
C ARG A 83 -12.78 -0.18 -16.01
N LEU A 84 -14.01 0.06 -15.56
CA LEU A 84 -14.64 1.38 -15.64
C LEU A 84 -13.88 2.39 -14.77
N LEU A 85 -13.49 2.01 -13.56
CA LEU A 85 -12.72 2.86 -12.65
C LEU A 85 -11.33 3.18 -13.21
N LEU A 86 -10.62 2.18 -13.78
CA LEU A 86 -9.36 2.42 -14.50
C LEU A 86 -9.56 3.45 -15.63
N LYS A 87 -10.63 3.31 -16.41
CA LYS A 87 -10.96 4.26 -17.48
C LYS A 87 -11.17 5.67 -16.91
N ILE A 88 -11.93 5.81 -15.82
CA ILE A 88 -12.16 7.10 -15.16
C ILE A 88 -10.85 7.76 -14.73
N VAL A 89 -9.96 7.02 -14.05
CA VAL A 89 -8.63 7.52 -13.60
C VAL A 89 -7.81 8.04 -14.80
N THR A 90 -7.85 7.34 -15.94
CA THR A 90 -7.07 7.73 -17.13
C THR A 90 -7.61 8.94 -17.88
N VAL A 91 -8.91 9.23 -17.80
CA VAL A 91 -9.52 10.33 -18.58
C VAL A 91 -9.74 11.60 -17.79
N THR A 92 -9.91 11.49 -16.48
CA THR A 92 -10.14 12.65 -15.62
C THR A 92 -8.90 13.53 -15.52
N LYS A 93 -9.11 14.85 -15.49
CA LYS A 93 -8.11 15.85 -15.14
C LYS A 93 -8.23 16.30 -13.68
N ARG A 94 -9.33 15.98 -13.00
CA ARG A 94 -9.60 16.43 -11.64
C ARG A 94 -8.98 15.48 -10.60
N PRO A 95 -8.08 15.96 -9.72
CA PRO A 95 -7.48 15.11 -8.68
C PRO A 95 -8.52 14.44 -7.78
N ARG A 96 -9.59 15.16 -7.42
CA ARG A 96 -10.68 14.61 -6.59
C ARG A 96 -11.42 13.45 -7.25
N THR A 97 -11.75 13.57 -8.53
CA THR A 97 -12.35 12.46 -9.30
C THR A 97 -11.39 11.26 -9.39
N ARG A 98 -10.08 11.52 -9.57
CA ARG A 98 -9.05 10.49 -9.60
C ARG A 98 -8.89 9.77 -8.26
N GLU A 99 -8.83 10.54 -7.17
CA GLU A 99 -8.79 10.06 -5.79
C GLU A 99 -9.96 9.11 -5.55
N LEU A 100 -11.17 9.55 -5.86
CA LEU A 100 -12.38 8.76 -5.61
C LEU A 100 -12.41 7.44 -6.39
N ALA A 101 -11.97 7.46 -7.65
CA ALA A 101 -11.87 6.25 -8.45
C ALA A 101 -10.78 5.30 -7.95
N MET A 102 -9.62 5.83 -7.52
CA MET A 102 -8.54 5.03 -6.93
C MET A 102 -8.94 4.41 -5.59
N GLY A 103 -9.64 5.14 -4.72
CA GLY A 103 -10.10 4.58 -3.44
C GLY A 103 -11.21 3.54 -3.61
N ALA A 104 -12.08 3.68 -4.61
CA ALA A 104 -13.01 2.62 -4.98
C ALA A 104 -12.27 1.34 -5.43
N LEU A 105 -11.20 1.46 -6.23
CA LEU A 105 -10.33 0.33 -6.59
C LEU A 105 -9.66 -0.29 -5.35
N ALA A 106 -9.12 0.54 -4.44
CA ALA A 106 -8.50 0.08 -3.20
C ALA A 106 -9.49 -0.73 -2.34
N ASN A 107 -10.73 -0.23 -2.17
CA ASN A 107 -11.77 -0.93 -1.43
C ASN A 107 -12.18 -2.26 -2.08
N LEU A 108 -12.30 -2.31 -3.42
CA LEU A 108 -12.58 -3.57 -4.12
C LEU A 108 -11.50 -4.62 -3.86
N ALA A 109 -10.24 -4.21 -3.92
CA ALA A 109 -9.11 -5.11 -3.72
C ALA A 109 -9.07 -5.73 -2.31
N CYS A 110 -9.61 -5.05 -1.30
CA CYS A 110 -9.67 -5.55 0.08
C CYS A 110 -10.50 -6.84 0.22
N HIS A 111 -11.41 -7.13 -0.71
CA HIS A 111 -12.21 -8.37 -0.70
C HIS A 111 -11.42 -9.53 -1.30
N TRP A 112 -10.25 -9.80 -0.72
CA TRP A 112 -9.30 -10.81 -1.20
C TRP A 112 -9.90 -12.22 -1.17
N ASP A 113 -10.52 -12.60 -0.05
CA ASP A 113 -11.14 -13.92 0.14
C ASP A 113 -12.33 -14.18 -0.79
N ALA A 114 -12.91 -13.12 -1.36
CA ALA A 114 -13.97 -13.21 -2.35
C ALA A 114 -13.44 -13.37 -3.78
N GLY A 115 -12.12 -13.42 -3.98
CA GLY A 115 -11.46 -13.51 -5.28
C GLY A 115 -11.38 -12.20 -6.05
N ILE A 116 -11.84 -11.07 -5.47
CA ILE A 116 -11.83 -9.77 -6.15
C ILE A 116 -10.41 -9.19 -6.18
N GLY A 117 -9.73 -9.17 -5.04
CA GLY A 117 -8.33 -8.75 -4.94
C GLY A 117 -7.39 -9.52 -5.89
N PRO A 118 -7.39 -10.88 -5.87
CA PRO A 118 -6.62 -11.68 -6.81
C PRO A 118 -6.94 -11.39 -8.27
N MET A 119 -8.23 -11.26 -8.63
CA MET A 119 -8.64 -10.92 -10.00
C MET A 119 -8.09 -9.58 -10.46
N MET A 120 -8.04 -8.58 -9.57
CA MET A 120 -7.45 -7.27 -9.88
C MET A 120 -5.92 -7.32 -9.95
N LEU A 121 -5.27 -8.13 -9.12
CA LEU A 121 -3.82 -8.34 -9.16
C LEU A 121 -3.39 -9.03 -10.47
N ASP A 122 -4.20 -9.96 -10.95
CA ASP A 122 -4.02 -10.64 -12.23
C ASP A 122 -4.32 -9.74 -13.45
N ASP A 123 -4.79 -8.51 -13.24
CA ASP A 123 -4.99 -7.53 -14.30
C ASP A 123 -3.81 -6.53 -14.37
N MET A 124 -2.86 -6.77 -15.28
CA MET A 124 -1.68 -5.89 -15.43
C MET A 124 -2.03 -4.43 -15.73
N ASP A 125 -3.20 -4.11 -16.27
CA ASP A 125 -3.58 -2.72 -16.51
C ASP A 125 -3.79 -1.96 -15.19
N VAL A 126 -4.20 -2.64 -14.10
CA VAL A 126 -4.28 -2.06 -12.76
C VAL A 126 -2.90 -1.63 -12.29
N LEU A 127 -1.91 -2.52 -12.37
CA LEU A 127 -0.55 -2.25 -11.91
C LEU A 127 0.18 -1.22 -12.80
N LYS A 128 -0.06 -1.25 -14.11
CA LYS A 128 0.45 -0.22 -15.04
C LYS A 128 -0.15 1.15 -14.73
N LEU A 129 -1.43 1.22 -14.37
CA LEU A 129 -2.05 2.45 -13.93
C LEU A 129 -1.42 2.95 -12.62
N CYS A 130 -1.25 2.08 -11.61
CA CYS A 130 -0.56 2.43 -10.37
C CYS A 130 0.83 3.02 -10.65
N ARG A 131 1.61 2.38 -11.53
CA ARG A 131 2.93 2.90 -11.93
C ARG A 131 2.84 4.27 -12.59
N SER A 132 1.85 4.47 -13.48
CA SER A 132 1.61 5.76 -14.13
C SER A 132 1.25 6.85 -13.12
N VAL A 133 0.40 6.54 -12.13
CA VAL A 133 0.02 7.47 -11.06
C VAL A 133 1.24 7.82 -10.21
N LEU A 134 2.02 6.83 -9.76
CA LEU A 134 3.22 7.06 -8.96
C LEU A 134 4.25 7.96 -9.67
N TRP A 135 4.31 7.94 -11.00
CA TRP A 135 5.23 8.79 -11.74
C TRP A 135 4.69 10.22 -11.94
N HIS A 136 3.42 10.39 -12.25
CA HIS A 136 2.91 11.68 -12.76
C HIS A 136 2.05 12.46 -11.76
N GLU A 137 1.64 11.83 -10.66
CA GLU A 137 0.73 12.43 -9.68
C GLU A 137 1.47 13.10 -8.53
N ASN A 138 0.95 14.25 -8.09
CA ASN A 138 1.44 14.97 -6.91
C ASN A 138 0.35 15.18 -5.85
N ASP A 139 -0.93 14.93 -6.15
CA ASP A 139 -1.99 14.99 -5.15
C ASP A 139 -1.83 13.85 -4.13
N ALA A 140 -1.63 14.23 -2.86
CA ALA A 140 -1.35 13.30 -1.78
C ALA A 140 -2.49 12.30 -1.52
N ARG A 141 -3.75 12.67 -1.80
CA ARG A 141 -4.90 11.78 -1.60
C ARG A 141 -4.97 10.72 -2.68
N VAL A 142 -4.67 11.09 -3.94
CA VAL A 142 -4.55 10.11 -5.03
C VAL A 142 -3.41 9.12 -4.77
N LEU A 143 -2.25 9.62 -4.33
CA LEU A 143 -1.11 8.79 -3.96
C LEU A 143 -1.43 7.89 -2.75
N LEU A 144 -2.20 8.38 -1.77
CA LEU A 144 -2.64 7.59 -0.62
C LEU A 144 -3.48 6.39 -1.07
N GLU A 145 -4.51 6.62 -1.89
CA GLU A 145 -5.38 5.54 -2.35
C GLU A 145 -4.66 4.56 -3.28
N THR A 146 -3.73 5.05 -4.11
CA THR A 146 -2.82 4.20 -4.89
C THR A 146 -1.97 3.31 -3.98
N SER A 147 -1.44 3.89 -2.90
CA SER A 147 -0.63 3.17 -1.93
C SER A 147 -1.46 2.15 -1.16
N ARG A 148 -2.69 2.48 -0.77
CA ARG A 148 -3.61 1.53 -0.13
C ARG A 148 -3.91 0.32 -1.01
N LEU A 149 -4.18 0.54 -2.30
CA LEU A 149 -4.40 -0.55 -3.26
C LEU A 149 -3.18 -1.49 -3.35
N LEU A 150 -1.99 -0.94 -3.55
CA LEU A 150 -0.75 -1.72 -3.62
C LEU A 150 -0.43 -2.41 -2.29
N ASN A 151 -0.73 -1.76 -1.18
CA ASN A 151 -0.52 -2.30 0.15
C ASN A 151 -1.42 -3.51 0.39
N THR A 152 -2.68 -3.49 -0.08
CA THR A 152 -3.55 -4.66 -0.06
C THR A 152 -2.92 -5.81 -0.83
N PHE A 153 -2.49 -5.60 -2.07
CA PHE A 153 -1.85 -6.65 -2.89
C PHE A 153 -0.64 -7.27 -2.22
N LEU A 154 0.26 -6.45 -1.67
CA LEU A 154 1.45 -6.96 -0.98
C LEU A 154 1.13 -7.62 0.36
N SER A 155 0.20 -7.05 1.14
CA SER A 155 -0.20 -7.61 2.42
C SER A 155 -0.80 -9.01 2.27
N CYS A 156 -1.60 -9.25 1.23
CA CYS A 156 -2.17 -10.55 0.95
C CYS A 156 -1.19 -11.51 0.25
N SER A 157 -0.09 -11.00 -0.31
CA SER A 157 1.01 -11.81 -0.85
C SER A 157 2.01 -12.25 0.23
N ILE A 158 1.98 -11.63 1.42
CA ILE A 158 2.87 -11.91 2.55
C ILE A 158 2.03 -12.50 3.69
N ASP A 159 2.02 -13.83 3.81
CA ASP A 159 1.36 -14.47 4.94
C ASP A 159 2.25 -14.36 6.18
N THR A 160 1.91 -13.41 7.06
CA THR A 160 2.61 -13.18 8.33
C THR A 160 2.44 -14.32 9.33
N SER A 161 1.40 -15.14 9.20
CA SER A 161 1.12 -16.26 10.11
C SER A 161 2.01 -17.47 9.83
N HIS A 162 2.38 -17.67 8.58
CA HIS A 162 3.20 -18.80 8.14
C HIS A 162 4.60 -18.39 7.65
N GLN A 163 4.91 -17.08 7.66
CA GLN A 163 6.14 -16.51 7.08
C GLN A 163 6.37 -16.95 5.62
N THR A 164 5.28 -17.19 4.89
CA THR A 164 5.32 -17.64 3.51
C THR A 164 4.94 -16.49 2.60
N ILE A 165 5.71 -16.32 1.53
CA ILE A 165 5.44 -15.32 0.50
C ILE A 165 4.93 -16.05 -0.73
N VAL A 166 3.77 -15.60 -1.21
CA VAL A 166 3.16 -16.08 -2.46
C VAL A 166 3.66 -15.17 -3.57
N GLU A 167 4.46 -15.72 -4.47
CA GLU A 167 4.95 -14.99 -5.63
C GLU A 167 3.84 -14.84 -6.67
N HIS A 168 3.61 -13.61 -7.12
CA HIS A 168 2.68 -13.25 -8.17
C HIS A 168 3.44 -12.62 -9.34
N ASP A 169 3.32 -13.20 -10.54
CA ASP A 169 4.07 -12.77 -11.74
C ASP A 169 3.90 -11.28 -12.04
N HIS A 170 2.65 -10.80 -12.03
CA HIS A 170 2.32 -9.41 -12.30
C HIS A 170 2.82 -8.44 -11.23
N LEU A 171 2.78 -8.84 -9.96
CA LEU A 171 3.34 -8.02 -8.86
C LEU A 171 4.87 -7.92 -8.98
N THR A 172 5.52 -9.04 -9.31
CA THR A 172 6.96 -9.10 -9.57
C THR A 172 7.34 -8.24 -10.77
N GLU A 173 6.58 -8.31 -11.88
CA GLU A 173 6.77 -7.43 -13.05
C GLU A 173 6.58 -5.96 -12.67
N PHE A 174 5.56 -5.64 -11.87
CA PHE A 174 5.31 -4.28 -11.39
C PHE A 174 6.45 -3.74 -10.52
N LEU A 175 7.13 -4.56 -9.73
CA LEU A 175 8.24 -4.09 -8.89
C LEU A 175 9.57 -4.06 -9.64
N THR A 176 9.71 -4.85 -10.70
CA THR A 176 10.93 -4.91 -11.51
C THR A 176 11.18 -3.53 -12.17
N PRO A 177 12.39 -2.96 -12.04
CA PRO A 177 12.71 -1.71 -12.71
C PRO A 177 12.71 -1.83 -14.23
N VAL A 178 12.27 -0.78 -14.90
CA VAL A 178 12.14 -0.72 -16.36
C VAL A 178 13.02 0.41 -16.86
N SER A 179 13.71 0.19 -17.97
CA SER A 179 14.51 1.23 -18.62
C SER A 179 13.66 2.48 -18.91
N MET A 180 14.20 3.67 -18.63
CA MET A 180 13.56 4.97 -18.89
C MET A 180 12.35 5.31 -18.01
N ALA A 181 12.02 4.51 -17.00
CA ALA A 181 11.02 4.83 -16.00
C ALA A 181 11.63 4.74 -14.59
N PRO A 182 11.27 5.64 -13.65
CA PRO A 182 11.70 5.50 -12.27
C PRO A 182 11.17 4.18 -11.68
N SER A 183 11.98 3.53 -10.84
CA SER A 183 11.54 2.32 -10.14
C SER A 183 10.45 2.66 -9.11
N VAL A 184 9.62 1.67 -8.77
CA VAL A 184 8.60 1.83 -7.72
C VAL A 184 9.27 2.18 -6.38
N PHE A 185 10.43 1.57 -6.11
CA PHE A 185 11.25 1.88 -4.95
C PHE A 185 11.66 3.36 -4.92
N HIS A 186 12.23 3.88 -6.01
CA HIS A 186 12.62 5.29 -6.12
C HIS A 186 11.43 6.24 -5.87
N GLN A 187 10.27 5.93 -6.45
CA GLN A 187 9.08 6.76 -6.28
C GLN A 187 8.63 6.82 -4.82
N TYR A 188 8.59 5.68 -4.12
CA TYR A 188 8.21 5.66 -2.72
C TYR A 188 9.28 6.26 -1.80
N THR A 189 10.57 6.15 -2.14
CA THR A 189 11.63 6.90 -1.47
C THR A 189 11.38 8.41 -1.57
N SER A 190 11.07 8.90 -2.78
CA SER A 190 10.74 10.31 -2.98
C SER A 190 9.49 10.74 -2.20
N ILE A 191 8.42 9.93 -2.21
CA ILE A 191 7.19 10.21 -1.46
C ILE A 191 7.48 10.29 0.04
N ILE A 192 8.14 9.27 0.62
CA ILE A 192 8.43 9.18 2.05
C ILE A 192 9.28 10.38 2.51
N CYS A 193 10.32 10.72 1.75
CA CYS A 193 11.25 11.77 2.14
C CYS A 193 10.65 13.19 2.01
N ASN A 194 9.58 13.38 1.24
CA ASN A 194 9.08 14.72 0.90
C ASN A 194 7.62 14.99 1.30
N THR A 195 6.83 13.97 1.64
CA THR A 195 5.42 14.19 2.00
C THR A 195 5.27 14.80 3.39
N LEU A 196 4.33 15.76 3.51
CA LEU A 196 3.85 16.29 4.78
C LEU A 196 2.50 15.69 5.20
N PHE A 197 1.91 14.87 4.33
CA PHE A 197 0.61 14.24 4.59
C PHE A 197 0.82 12.95 5.39
N SER A 198 0.44 12.98 6.67
CA SER A 198 0.75 11.93 7.66
C SER A 198 0.21 10.55 7.27
N GLU A 199 -1.02 10.49 6.76
CA GLU A 199 -1.65 9.22 6.34
C GLU A 199 -0.93 8.58 5.14
N LEU A 200 -0.52 9.41 4.16
CA LEU A 200 0.30 8.94 3.04
C LEU A 200 1.68 8.49 3.52
N LEU A 201 2.30 9.22 4.46
CA LEU A 201 3.60 8.83 5.01
C LEU A 201 3.52 7.45 5.67
N LEU A 202 2.56 7.25 6.57
CA LEU A 202 2.35 5.98 7.27
C LEU A 202 2.11 4.83 6.29
N THR A 203 1.17 5.02 5.36
CA THR A 203 0.84 4.01 4.34
C THR A 203 2.04 3.71 3.44
N SER A 204 2.85 4.71 3.09
CA SER A 204 4.04 4.54 2.25
C SER A 204 5.16 3.80 2.98
N LEU A 205 5.38 4.06 4.28
CA LEU A 205 6.37 3.36 5.09
C LEU A 205 6.02 1.87 5.24
N GLU A 206 4.76 1.59 5.52
CA GLU A 206 4.21 0.24 5.58
C GLU A 206 4.39 -0.51 4.26
N LEU A 207 3.98 0.13 3.17
CA LEU A 207 4.09 -0.42 1.82
C LEU A 207 5.55 -0.66 1.44
N MET A 208 6.44 0.29 1.72
CA MET A 208 7.87 0.16 1.42
C MET A 208 8.50 -1.02 2.18
N THR A 209 8.14 -1.19 3.45
CA THR A 209 8.58 -2.34 4.24
C THR A 209 8.13 -3.65 3.60
N ARG A 210 6.87 -3.71 3.14
CA ARG A 210 6.33 -4.90 2.45
C ARG A 210 7.00 -5.14 1.09
N ILE A 211 7.32 -4.09 0.32
CA ILE A 211 8.09 -4.19 -0.94
C ILE A 211 9.47 -4.81 -0.65
N VAL A 212 10.18 -4.32 0.37
CA VAL A 212 11.49 -4.84 0.80
C VAL A 212 11.40 -6.32 1.18
N VAL A 213 10.40 -6.70 1.96
CA VAL A 213 10.17 -8.10 2.37
C VAL A 213 9.86 -9.00 1.17
N TYR A 214 8.92 -8.59 0.31
CA TYR A 214 8.47 -9.36 -0.84
C TYR A 214 9.59 -9.59 -1.85
N THR A 215 10.25 -8.51 -2.29
CA THR A 215 11.36 -8.57 -3.27
C THR A 215 12.55 -9.38 -2.76
N ASN A 216 12.89 -9.27 -1.48
CA ASN A 216 13.94 -10.09 -0.89
C ASN A 216 13.56 -11.57 -0.96
N ALA A 217 12.32 -11.93 -0.62
CA ALA A 217 11.90 -13.31 -0.62
C ALA A 217 11.84 -13.94 -2.02
N ILE A 218 11.35 -13.21 -3.03
CA ILE A 218 11.33 -13.72 -4.41
C ILE A 218 12.74 -13.88 -4.97
N THR A 219 13.68 -12.98 -4.66
CA THR A 219 15.09 -13.07 -5.06
C THR A 219 15.76 -14.32 -4.45
N HIS A 220 15.38 -14.65 -3.22
CA HIS A 220 15.86 -15.84 -2.51
C HIS A 220 15.02 -17.10 -2.72
N SER A 221 13.96 -17.04 -3.54
CA SER A 221 13.05 -18.17 -3.75
C SER A 221 13.77 -19.34 -4.44
N LEU A 222 13.42 -20.56 -4.05
CA LEU A 222 14.01 -21.78 -4.62
C LEU A 222 13.79 -21.90 -6.14
N ALA A 223 12.70 -21.30 -6.66
CA ALA A 223 12.41 -21.27 -8.08
C ALA A 223 13.47 -20.43 -8.84
N ARG A 224 13.75 -19.21 -8.36
CA ARG A 224 14.82 -18.38 -8.91
C ARG A 224 16.21 -18.98 -8.70
N ARG A 225 16.49 -19.61 -7.54
CA ARG A 225 17.77 -20.32 -7.34
C ARG A 225 17.98 -21.44 -8.36
N ARG A 226 16.92 -22.16 -8.75
CA ARG A 226 17.01 -23.19 -9.80
C ARG A 226 17.23 -22.58 -11.18
N GLN A 227 16.61 -21.46 -11.48
CA GLN A 227 16.83 -20.74 -12.74
C GLN A 227 18.27 -20.19 -12.83
N ARG A 228 18.81 -19.63 -11.74
CA ARG A 228 20.22 -19.22 -11.62
C ARG A 228 21.20 -20.36 -11.90
N MET A 229 20.92 -21.57 -11.41
CA MET A 229 21.75 -22.75 -11.72
C MET A 229 21.70 -23.19 -13.19
N LEU A 230 20.66 -22.81 -13.93
CA LEU A 230 20.52 -23.10 -15.35
C LEU A 230 21.12 -22.00 -16.24
N GLU A 231 21.04 -20.73 -15.81
CA GLU A 231 21.44 -19.55 -16.59
C GLU A 231 22.88 -19.08 -16.29
N GLY A 232 23.49 -19.54 -15.19
CA GLY A 232 24.92 -19.29 -14.91
C GLY A 232 25.24 -17.86 -14.44
N GLU A 233 24.22 -17.10 -14.03
CA GLU A 233 24.34 -15.71 -13.58
C GLU A 233 24.80 -15.60 -12.12
N ALA A 234 25.64 -14.61 -11.83
CA ALA A 234 26.24 -14.38 -10.50
C ALA A 234 25.23 -13.78 -9.51
N GLU A 235 25.30 -14.19 -8.24
CA GLU A 235 24.30 -13.83 -7.21
C GLU A 235 24.27 -12.33 -6.83
N GLU A 236 25.32 -11.56 -7.15
CA GLU A 236 25.44 -10.15 -6.72
C GLU A 236 24.66 -9.16 -7.60
N GLU A 237 24.37 -9.47 -8.86
CA GLU A 237 23.73 -8.51 -9.79
C GLU A 237 22.22 -8.33 -9.53
N GLU A 238 21.48 -9.36 -9.07
CA GLU A 238 20.02 -9.27 -8.94
C GLU A 238 19.51 -8.47 -7.73
N GLN A 239 20.25 -8.39 -6.62
CA GLN A 239 19.82 -7.56 -5.47
C GLN A 239 19.91 -6.06 -5.81
N GLU A 240 20.87 -5.68 -6.66
CA GLU A 240 20.96 -4.34 -7.26
C GLU A 240 19.86 -4.09 -8.30
N VAL A 241 19.16 -5.12 -8.80
CA VAL A 241 18.12 -4.94 -9.83
C VAL A 241 16.90 -4.21 -9.28
N PHE A 242 16.48 -4.44 -8.03
CA PHE A 242 15.26 -3.83 -7.49
C PHE A 242 15.52 -2.52 -6.72
N PHE A 243 16.71 -2.38 -6.14
CA PHE A 243 17.02 -1.34 -5.17
C PHE A 243 18.21 -0.52 -5.63
N ASP A 244 17.98 0.78 -5.80
CA ASP A 244 19.08 1.71 -6.00
C ASP A 244 19.76 2.00 -4.65
N LYS A 245 21.09 1.93 -4.62
CA LYS A 245 21.88 2.13 -3.41
C LYS A 245 21.74 3.55 -2.87
N ALA A 246 21.65 4.56 -3.73
CA ALA A 246 21.49 5.94 -3.30
C ALA A 246 20.12 6.17 -2.66
N ASP A 247 19.06 5.61 -3.25
CA ASP A 247 17.71 5.65 -2.65
C ASP A 247 17.66 4.94 -1.31
N THR A 248 18.32 3.79 -1.19
CA THR A 248 18.32 3.01 0.06
C THR A 248 19.06 3.77 1.17
N LEU A 249 20.21 4.37 0.87
CA LEU A 249 20.94 5.21 1.82
C LEU A 249 20.16 6.49 2.18
N ALA A 250 19.45 7.08 1.22
CA ALA A 250 18.60 8.24 1.47
C ALA A 250 17.47 7.91 2.45
N LEU A 251 16.79 6.76 2.28
CA LEU A 251 15.77 6.29 3.21
C LEU A 251 16.32 6.03 4.61
N VAL A 252 17.50 5.39 4.71
CA VAL A 252 18.12 5.10 6.01
C VAL A 252 18.48 6.39 6.74
N LYS A 253 19.09 7.35 6.03
CA LYS A 253 19.42 8.65 6.59
C LYS A 253 18.18 9.42 7.03
N TRP A 254 17.16 9.50 6.16
CA TRP A 254 15.89 10.14 6.48
C TRP A 254 15.23 9.48 7.69
N GLY A 255 15.22 8.15 7.77
CA GLY A 255 14.65 7.42 8.91
C GLY A 255 15.38 7.70 10.23
N ALA A 256 16.71 7.81 10.20
CA ALA A 256 17.50 8.18 11.38
C ALA A 256 17.20 9.61 11.86
N GLU A 257 17.15 10.58 10.94
CA GLU A 257 16.76 11.97 11.23
C GLU A 257 15.32 12.03 11.77
N ARG A 258 14.41 11.26 11.17
CA ARG A 258 13.01 11.22 11.60
C ARG A 258 12.83 10.64 13.00
N LEU A 259 13.55 9.57 13.35
CA LEU A 259 13.51 9.02 14.71
C LEU A 259 14.14 9.98 15.72
N GLU A 260 15.14 10.76 15.32
CA GLU A 260 15.68 11.81 16.18
C GLU A 260 14.65 12.90 16.45
N GLU A 261 13.94 13.36 15.43
CA GLU A 261 12.82 14.31 15.54
C GLU A 261 11.72 13.81 16.48
N GLU A 262 11.22 12.59 16.26
CA GLU A 262 10.21 11.96 17.12
C GLU A 262 10.72 11.77 18.56
N GLY A 263 12.00 11.44 18.73
CA GLY A 263 12.67 11.33 20.02
C GLY A 263 12.93 12.68 20.73
N HIS A 264 12.67 13.81 20.09
CA HIS A 264 12.61 15.13 20.73
C HIS A 264 11.16 15.62 20.92
N GLY A 265 10.17 14.84 20.48
CA GLY A 265 8.77 15.26 20.44
C GLY A 265 8.50 16.38 19.42
N VAL A 266 9.36 16.53 18.41
CA VAL A 266 9.25 17.54 17.36
C VAL A 266 9.04 16.80 16.04
N GLY A 267 7.80 16.68 15.57
CA GLY A 267 7.49 15.86 14.38
C GLY A 267 6.17 16.16 13.70
N ILE A 268 5.79 15.31 12.73
CA ILE A 268 4.50 15.37 12.03
C ILE A 268 3.41 14.87 12.99
N GLY A 269 2.60 15.83 13.46
CA GLY A 269 1.69 15.65 14.59
C GLY A 269 2.29 16.30 15.84
N MET A 270 1.51 17.03 16.63
CA MET A 270 2.01 17.60 17.87
C MET A 270 2.32 16.46 18.86
N GLY A 271 3.60 16.25 19.18
CA GLY A 271 4.06 15.23 20.13
C GLY A 271 4.62 13.97 19.46
N PHE A 272 4.96 12.97 20.29
CA PHE A 272 5.53 11.70 19.85
C PHE A 272 4.52 10.87 19.04
N ASN A 273 4.81 10.62 17.76
CA ASN A 273 3.95 9.82 16.89
C ASN A 273 4.41 8.34 16.85
N ARG A 274 3.80 7.51 17.71
CA ARG A 274 4.06 6.06 17.83
C ARG A 274 3.98 5.34 16.48
N GLY A 275 2.95 5.63 15.70
CA GLY A 275 2.74 5.00 14.39
C GLY A 275 3.89 5.28 13.41
N ILE A 276 4.38 6.52 13.36
CA ILE A 276 5.52 6.89 12.51
C ILE A 276 6.79 6.22 13.03
N ALA A 277 7.09 6.35 14.32
CA ALA A 277 8.30 5.77 14.90
C ALA A 277 8.38 4.25 14.67
N LYS A 278 7.28 3.53 14.94
CA LYS A 278 7.15 2.09 14.69
C LYS A 278 7.42 1.72 13.24
N ASN A 279 6.78 2.40 12.29
CA ASN A 279 6.92 2.09 10.86
C ASN A 279 8.30 2.47 10.30
N VAL A 280 8.92 3.56 10.79
CA VAL A 280 10.30 3.89 10.44
C VAL A 280 11.26 2.81 10.97
N MET A 281 11.09 2.36 12.21
CA MET A 281 11.92 1.28 12.78
C MET A 281 11.76 -0.04 12.02
N HIS A 282 10.53 -0.42 11.64
CA HIS A 282 10.27 -1.60 10.80
C HIS A 282 11.01 -1.52 9.46
N LEU A 283 10.91 -0.37 8.77
CA LEU A 283 11.59 -0.17 7.49
C LEU A 283 13.11 -0.25 7.64
N LEU A 284 13.69 0.47 8.60
CA LEU A 284 15.13 0.43 8.88
C LEU A 284 15.60 -0.98 9.21
N TRP A 285 14.83 -1.71 10.02
CA TRP A 285 15.14 -3.08 10.39
C TRP A 285 15.12 -3.99 9.16
N ALA A 286 14.10 -3.88 8.30
CA ALA A 286 14.01 -4.69 7.09
C ALA A 286 15.19 -4.44 6.13
N LEU A 287 15.55 -3.17 5.91
CA LEU A 287 16.69 -2.79 5.06
C LEU A 287 18.01 -3.37 5.59
N MET A 288 18.25 -3.32 6.90
CA MET A 288 19.45 -3.87 7.53
C MET A 288 19.42 -5.40 7.64
N ALA A 289 18.27 -6.00 7.95
CA ALA A 289 18.13 -7.45 8.13
C ALA A 289 18.35 -8.21 6.82
N TYR A 290 17.95 -7.63 5.69
CA TYR A 290 18.15 -8.20 4.37
C TYR A 290 19.44 -7.74 3.66
N ASN A 291 20.34 -7.09 4.40
CA ASN A 291 21.63 -6.59 3.90
C ASN A 291 21.52 -5.66 2.69
N MET A 292 20.44 -4.88 2.58
CA MET A 292 20.31 -3.86 1.54
C MET A 292 21.21 -2.65 1.82
N VAL A 293 21.53 -2.41 3.10
CA VAL A 293 22.55 -1.46 3.56
C VAL A 293 23.34 -2.09 4.69
N SER A 294 24.66 -1.95 4.64
CA SER A 294 25.54 -2.30 5.74
C SER A 294 25.73 -1.13 6.70
N THR A 295 25.97 -1.42 7.98
CA THR A 295 26.24 -0.37 8.99
C THR A 295 27.50 0.44 8.68
N ALA A 296 28.47 -0.15 7.97
CA ALA A 296 29.68 0.53 7.53
C ALA A 296 29.37 1.65 6.52
N GLU A 297 28.37 1.45 5.66
CA GLU A 297 27.95 2.43 4.66
C GLU A 297 27.16 3.60 5.27
N CYS A 298 26.51 3.37 6.40
CA CYS A 298 25.77 4.39 7.13
C CYS A 298 26.67 5.43 7.82
N GLY A 299 27.92 5.07 8.11
CA GLY A 299 28.84 5.90 8.89
C GLY A 299 28.57 5.86 10.40
N SER A 300 29.63 5.99 11.20
CA SER A 300 29.59 5.85 12.66
C SER A 300 28.75 6.91 13.38
N GLU A 301 28.63 8.10 12.80
CA GLU A 301 27.82 9.18 13.36
C GLU A 301 26.34 8.83 13.34
N MET A 302 25.84 8.40 12.17
CA MET A 302 24.44 8.02 12.00
C MET A 302 24.05 6.83 12.87
N THR A 303 24.91 5.80 12.96
CA THR A 303 24.64 4.62 13.80
C THR A 303 24.54 4.98 15.28
N ASN A 304 25.40 5.91 15.75
CA ASN A 304 25.36 6.39 17.12
C ASN A 304 24.12 7.25 17.39
N CYS A 305 23.76 8.15 16.48
CA CYS A 305 22.56 8.97 16.59
C CYS A 305 21.31 8.10 16.63
N LEU A 306 21.20 7.10 15.74
CA LEU A 306 20.06 6.18 15.69
C LEU A 306 19.88 5.42 17.02
N GLY A 307 20.96 4.88 17.60
CA GLY A 307 20.90 4.19 18.90
C GLY A 307 20.44 5.09 20.05
N GLN A 308 20.89 6.35 20.06
CA GLN A 308 20.44 7.34 21.04
C GLN A 308 18.97 7.72 20.86
N SER A 309 18.54 7.98 19.63
CA SER A 309 17.15 8.34 19.29
C SER A 309 16.18 7.25 19.69
N MET A 310 16.48 5.98 19.38
CA MET A 310 15.65 4.84 19.80
C MET A 310 15.59 4.71 21.33
N SER A 311 16.70 4.92 22.03
CA SER A 311 16.73 4.88 23.50
C SER A 311 15.88 5.98 24.12
N ARG A 312 15.87 7.20 23.54
CA ARG A 312 14.99 8.30 23.96
C ARG A 312 13.52 7.94 23.73
N ILE A 313 13.18 7.45 22.54
CA ILE A 313 11.81 7.01 22.21
C ILE A 313 11.30 5.97 23.22
N VAL A 314 12.11 4.95 23.52
CA VAL A 314 11.75 3.91 24.49
C VAL A 314 11.55 4.47 25.91
N SER A 315 12.27 5.53 26.29
CA SER A 315 12.07 6.18 27.59
C SER A 315 10.73 6.89 27.72
N TYR A 316 10.20 7.50 26.65
CA TYR A 316 8.89 8.15 26.66
C TYR A 316 7.72 7.16 26.78
N ILE A 317 7.90 5.95 26.25
CA ILE A 317 6.89 4.89 26.32
C ILE A 317 6.59 4.45 27.75
N GLN A 318 7.54 4.63 28.68
CA GLN A 318 7.36 4.23 30.08
C GLN A 318 6.40 5.13 30.88
N GLU A 319 5.95 6.25 30.29
CA GLU A 319 5.21 7.30 31.00
C GLU A 319 3.68 7.31 30.76
N ASP A 320 3.12 6.56 29.79
CA ASP A 320 1.71 6.72 29.33
C ASP A 320 0.85 5.42 29.18
N GLU A 321 -0.45 5.64 28.94
CA GLU A 321 -1.67 4.83 29.12
C GLU A 321 -1.79 3.40 28.52
N TYR A 322 -2.67 2.60 29.13
CA TYR A 322 -3.01 1.19 28.81
C TYR A 322 -3.42 0.90 27.35
N GLU A 323 -3.85 1.89 26.58
CA GLU A 323 -4.39 1.70 25.22
C GLU A 323 -3.31 1.52 24.14
N SER A 324 -2.06 1.92 24.39
CA SER A 324 -0.95 1.86 23.40
C SER A 324 -0.01 0.66 23.57
N ARG A 325 -0.31 -0.24 24.51
CA ARG A 325 0.63 -1.28 24.98
C ARG A 325 1.21 -2.17 23.88
N ASN A 326 0.41 -2.55 22.88
CA ASN A 326 0.89 -3.42 21.80
C ASN A 326 1.90 -2.70 20.89
N GLU A 327 1.68 -1.41 20.60
CA GLU A 327 2.61 -0.64 19.78
C GLU A 327 3.89 -0.34 20.53
N ASP A 328 3.76 -0.08 21.83
CA ASP A 328 4.88 0.18 22.73
C ASP A 328 5.80 -1.06 22.87
N GLU A 329 5.22 -2.26 23.02
CA GLU A 329 5.96 -3.52 23.03
C GLU A 329 6.67 -3.77 21.69
N ASP A 330 6.03 -3.44 20.56
CA ASP A 330 6.61 -3.58 19.22
C ASP A 330 7.78 -2.61 19.00
N ILE A 331 7.62 -1.33 19.40
CA ILE A 331 8.69 -0.32 19.34
C ILE A 331 9.89 -0.74 20.21
N GLN A 332 9.65 -1.25 21.42
CA GLN A 332 10.73 -1.74 22.28
C GLN A 332 11.47 -2.93 21.67
N SER A 333 10.74 -3.88 21.08
CA SER A 333 11.30 -5.04 20.38
C SER A 333 12.16 -4.62 19.19
N LEU A 334 11.66 -3.71 18.37
CA LEU A 334 12.37 -3.19 17.20
C LEU A 334 13.62 -2.40 17.59
N ALA A 335 13.52 -1.52 18.59
CA ALA A 335 14.65 -0.77 19.11
C ALA A 335 15.76 -1.72 19.62
N HIS A 336 15.39 -2.80 20.30
CA HIS A 336 16.33 -3.81 20.75
C HIS A 336 16.98 -4.57 19.58
N ALA A 337 16.18 -4.99 18.60
CA ALA A 337 16.67 -5.71 17.42
C ALA A 337 17.62 -4.86 16.58
N LEU A 338 17.28 -3.58 16.35
CA LEU A 338 18.10 -2.62 15.64
C LEU A 338 19.41 -2.33 16.39
N ASN A 339 19.37 -2.06 17.69
CA ASN A 339 20.59 -1.86 18.48
C ASN A 339 21.51 -3.08 18.48
N THR A 340 20.93 -4.29 18.52
CA THR A 340 21.71 -5.53 18.40
C THR A 340 22.39 -5.61 17.03
N LYS A 341 21.67 -5.30 15.94
CA LYS A 341 22.26 -5.27 14.59
C LYS A 341 23.35 -4.20 14.43
N LEU A 342 23.16 -3.01 14.99
CA LEU A 342 24.14 -1.92 14.97
C LEU A 342 25.43 -2.31 15.72
N SER A 343 25.29 -2.93 16.90
CA SER A 343 26.43 -3.34 17.73
C SER A 343 27.20 -4.55 17.21
N MET A 344 26.56 -5.45 16.46
CA MET A 344 27.24 -6.60 15.82
C MET A 344 28.20 -6.17 14.71
N ALA A 345 28.07 -4.95 14.22
CA ALA A 345 28.77 -4.47 13.03
C ALA A 345 29.72 -3.30 13.32
N SER A 346 29.81 -2.86 14.58
CA SER A 346 30.87 -2.03 15.16
C SER A 346 32.00 -2.91 15.71
#